data_AF-L7U327-F1
#
_entry.id   AF-L7U327-F1
#
_cell.length_a   1.000
_cell.length_b   1.000
_cell.length_c   1.000
_cell.angle_alpha   90.00
_cell.angle_beta   90.00
_cell.angle_gamma   90.00
#
_symmetry.space_group_name_H-M   'P 1'
#
loop_
_entity.id
_entity.type
_entity.pdbx_description
1 polymer ?
#
loop_
_entity_poly.entity_id
_entity_poly.type
_entity_poly.pdbx_seq_one_letter_code
_entity_poly.pdbx_strand_id
1 'polypeptide(L)'
;MMETRWAYLIHLLAWALPVILFQLWMLMHHYKERSGAVLRAVLPPAVIVGLYLAVADHLAITTGIWNFGDGLHLGIYLGVVPLEEVIFFLVTSVLVSLGLALFTGLVELLAKRREARAP
;
A
#
# COMPACT_ATOMS: atom_id res chain seq x y z
N MET A 1 -24.25 -3.69 9.05
CA MET A 1 -24.68 -2.38 9.61
C MET A 1 -23.51 -1.40 9.57
N MET A 2 -23.26 -0.76 8.43
CA MET A 2 -22.56 0.53 8.30
C MET A 2 -23.07 1.16 6.99
N GLU A 3 -24.33 1.62 7.02
CA GLU A 3 -24.99 2.40 5.96
C GLU A 3 -24.49 3.86 6.01
N THR A 4 -23.18 4.06 6.01
CA THR A 4 -22.57 5.38 6.20
C THR A 4 -21.50 5.62 5.14
N ARG A 5 -21.42 6.85 4.63
CA ARG A 5 -20.43 7.31 3.63
C ARG A 5 -18.97 7.07 4.04
N TRP A 6 -18.73 6.83 5.34
CA TRP A 6 -17.42 6.53 5.92
C TRP A 6 -17.08 5.05 5.96
N ALA A 7 -18.06 4.16 5.73
CA ALA A 7 -17.89 2.73 5.90
C ALA A 7 -16.71 2.22 5.07
N TYR A 8 -16.62 2.61 3.81
CA TYR A 8 -15.53 2.17 2.93
C TYR A 8 -14.15 2.59 3.45
N LEU A 9 -13.96 3.88 3.75
CA LEU A 9 -12.69 4.39 4.28
C LEU A 9 -12.31 3.74 5.62
N ILE A 10 -13.28 3.57 6.52
CA ILE A 10 -13.06 2.91 7.81
C ILE A 10 -12.62 1.46 7.58
N HIS A 11 -13.29 0.69 6.73
CA HIS A 11 -12.91 -0.70 6.46
C HIS A 11 -11.51 -0.79 5.83
N LEU A 12 -11.22 0.09 4.86
CA LEU A 12 -9.92 0.20 4.22
C LEU A 12 -8.81 0.41 5.25
N LEU A 13 -8.94 1.43 6.10
CA LEU A 13 -7.91 1.79 7.07
C LEU A 13 -7.86 0.81 8.25
N ALA A 14 -9.02 0.35 8.75
CA ALA A 14 -9.09 -0.59 9.86
C ALA A 14 -8.44 -1.93 9.52
N TRP A 15 -8.52 -2.36 8.25
CA TRP A 15 -7.84 -3.56 7.79
C TRP A 15 -6.36 -3.31 7.45
N ALA A 16 -6.06 -2.23 6.71
CA ALA A 16 -4.71 -2.03 6.19
C ALA A 16 -3.72 -1.54 7.24
N LEU A 17 -4.14 -0.65 8.16
CA LEU A 17 -3.23 -0.06 9.15
C LEU A 17 -2.59 -1.10 10.07
N PRO A 18 -3.32 -2.07 10.65
CA PRO A 18 -2.69 -3.13 11.46
C PRO A 18 -1.62 -3.91 10.68
N VAL A 19 -1.86 -4.19 9.40
CA VAL A 19 -0.92 -4.93 8.54
C VAL A 19 0.32 -4.07 8.24
N ILE A 20 0.13 -2.80 7.88
CA ILE A 20 1.24 -1.86 7.64
C ILE A 20 2.08 -1.70 8.91
N LEU A 21 1.43 -1.49 10.07
CA LEU A 21 2.13 -1.34 11.35
C LEU A 21 2.94 -2.60 11.69
N PHE A 22 2.38 -3.79 11.45
CA PHE A 22 3.09 -5.04 11.64
C PHE A 22 4.28 -5.18 10.69
N GLN A 23 4.12 -4.85 9.40
CA GLN A 23 5.22 -4.86 8.43
C GLN A 23 6.33 -3.87 8.80
N LEU A 24 5.96 -2.66 9.22
CA LEU A 24 6.92 -1.66 9.68
C LEU A 24 7.66 -2.13 10.94
N TRP A 25 6.95 -2.72 11.90
CA TRP A 25 7.56 -3.30 13.10
C TRP A 25 8.56 -4.41 12.73
N MET A 26 8.18 -5.34 11.86
CA MET A 26 9.08 -6.40 11.35
C MET A 26 10.30 -5.82 10.62
N LEU A 27 10.08 -4.81 9.76
CA LEU A 27 11.14 -4.15 8.99
C LEU A 27 12.13 -3.47 9.93
N MET A 28 11.63 -2.70 10.91
CA MET A 28 12.44 -2.05 11.92
C MET A 28 13.25 -3.05 12.74
N HIS A 29 12.65 -4.18 13.11
CA HIS A 29 13.32 -5.21 13.89
C HIS A 29 14.41 -5.95 13.09
N HIS A 30 14.16 -6.22 11.81
CA HIS A 30 15.10 -6.91 10.93
C HIS A 30 16.26 -6.03 10.46
N TYR A 31 15.98 -4.83 9.95
CA TYR A 31 16.98 -3.95 9.35
C TYR A 31 17.64 -2.98 10.35
N LYS A 32 17.05 -2.76 11.53
CA LYS A 32 17.57 -1.90 12.61
C LYS A 32 18.01 -0.53 12.09
N GLU A 33 19.30 -0.18 12.17
CA GLU A 33 19.86 1.09 11.70
C GLU A 33 19.66 1.34 10.20
N ARG A 34 19.56 0.27 9.39
CA ARG A 34 19.32 0.37 7.94
C ARG A 34 17.85 0.60 7.59
N SER A 35 16.93 0.53 8.55
CA SER A 35 15.48 0.65 8.28
C SER A 35 15.13 1.97 7.59
N GLY A 36 15.79 3.07 7.96
CA GLY A 36 15.58 4.36 7.30
C GLY A 36 16.00 4.37 5.82
N ALA A 37 17.09 3.68 5.47
CA ALA A 37 17.52 3.55 4.08
C ALA A 37 16.55 2.67 3.28
N VAL A 38 16.08 1.57 3.86
CA VAL A 38 15.08 0.70 3.22
C VAL A 38 13.77 1.45 2.99
N LEU A 39 13.25 2.16 4.00
CA LEU A 39 12.02 2.95 3.85
C LEU A 39 12.14 4.02 2.75
N ARG A 40 13.29 4.70 2.66
CA ARG A 40 13.56 5.66 1.57
C ARG A 40 13.66 5.01 0.20
N ALA A 41 14.01 3.73 0.12
CA ALA A 41 14.03 3.00 -1.14
C ALA A 41 12.63 2.53 -1.56
N VAL A 42 11.76 2.19 -0.61
CA VAL A 42 10.47 1.51 -0.91
C VAL A 42 9.26 2.44 -0.90
N LEU A 43 9.28 3.55 -0.15
CA LEU A 43 8.16 4.48 -0.08
C LEU A 43 8.00 5.33 -1.35
N PRO A 44 9.05 5.92 -1.95
CA PRO A 44 8.90 6.69 -3.19
C PRO A 44 8.25 5.90 -4.34
N PRO A 45 8.69 4.67 -4.70
CA PRO A 45 8.03 3.92 -5.77
C PRO A 45 6.58 3.56 -5.41
N ALA A 46 6.27 3.26 -4.14
CA ALA A 46 4.90 3.02 -3.70
C ALA A 46 3.99 4.24 -3.93
N VAL A 47 4.47 5.45 -3.59
CA VAL A 47 3.73 6.69 -3.82
C VAL A 47 3.59 6.97 -5.31
N ILE A 48 4.66 6.81 -6.10
CA ILE A 48 4.63 7.00 -7.55
C ILE A 48 3.60 6.08 -8.20
N VAL A 49 3.62 4.79 -7.85
CA VAL A 49 2.66 3.80 -8.38
C VAL A 49 1.25 4.12 -7.94
N GLY A 50 1.03 4.45 -6.66
CA GLY A 50 -0.31 4.80 -6.17
C GLY A 50 -0.88 6.03 -6.86
N LEU A 51 -0.07 7.06 -7.09
CA LEU A 51 -0.48 8.25 -7.84
C LEU A 51 -0.71 7.93 -9.33
N TYR A 52 0.14 7.11 -9.94
CA TYR A 52 -0.05 6.65 -11.31
C TYR A 52 -1.39 5.94 -11.49
N LEU A 53 -1.74 5.04 -10.58
CA LEU A 53 -3.02 4.33 -10.61
C LEU A 53 -4.20 5.28 -10.45
N ALA A 54 -4.12 6.24 -9.53
CA ALA A 54 -5.15 7.26 -9.38
C ALA A 54 -5.36 8.09 -10.66
N VAL A 55 -4.28 8.46 -11.35
CA VAL A 55 -4.37 9.19 -12.63
C VAL A 55 -4.91 8.30 -13.75
N ALA A 56 -4.47 7.04 -13.84
CA ALA A 56 -4.98 6.10 -14.82
C ALA A 56 -6.49 5.88 -14.67
N ASP A 57 -6.94 5.77 -13.42
CA ASP A 57 -8.34 5.58 -13.09
C ASP A 57 -9.19 6.84 -13.39
N HIS A 58 -8.64 8.03 -13.11
CA HIS A 58 -9.23 9.30 -13.57
C HIS A 58 -9.47 9.33 -15.08
N LEU A 59 -8.48 8.89 -15.87
CA LEU A 59 -8.60 8.84 -17.32
C LEU A 59 -9.62 7.80 -17.79
N ALA A 60 -9.65 6.63 -17.15
CA ALA A 60 -10.61 5.57 -17.47
C ALA A 60 -12.06 6.02 -17.23
N ILE A 61 -12.30 6.81 -16.17
CA ILE A 61 -13.62 7.34 -15.84
C ILE A 61 -14.02 8.46 -16.80
N THR A 62 -13.12 9.40 -17.08
CA THR A 62 -13.41 10.51 -18.00
C THR A 62 -13.64 10.03 -19.45
N THR A 63 -13.09 8.89 -19.83
CA THR A 63 -13.31 8.25 -21.14
C THR A 63 -14.49 7.27 -21.17
N GLY A 64 -15.17 7.06 -20.04
CA GLY A 64 -16.32 6.16 -19.95
C GLY A 64 -15.99 4.66 -20.04
N ILE A 65 -14.71 4.28 -19.91
CA ILE A 65 -14.27 2.88 -19.86
C ILE A 65 -14.71 2.23 -18.55
N TRP A 66 -14.73 3.02 -17.47
CA TRP A 66 -15.02 2.58 -16.12
C TRP A 66 -15.87 3.62 -15.38
N ASN A 67 -16.62 3.22 -14.36
CA ASN A 67 -17.30 4.13 -13.45
C ASN A 67 -17.40 3.52 -12.05
N PHE A 68 -17.42 4.37 -11.03
CA PHE A 68 -17.72 3.95 -9.65
C PHE A 68 -19.23 3.90 -9.42
N GLY A 69 -19.67 2.95 -8.60
CA GLY A 69 -21.08 2.84 -8.22
C GLY A 69 -21.53 4.04 -7.38
N ASP A 70 -22.69 4.61 -7.72
CA ASP A 70 -23.25 5.74 -6.97
C ASP A 70 -23.57 5.36 -5.51
N GLY A 71 -23.20 6.23 -4.56
CA GLY A 71 -23.81 6.25 -3.22
C GLY A 71 -22.97 5.81 -2.02
N LEU A 72 -21.73 5.33 -2.19
CA LEU A 72 -20.89 4.84 -1.07
C LEU A 72 -19.70 5.74 -0.69
N HIS A 73 -19.51 6.86 -1.40
CA HIS A 73 -18.37 7.73 -1.21
C HIS A 73 -18.65 8.95 -0.32
N LEU A 74 -17.59 9.48 0.28
CA LEU A 74 -17.56 10.69 1.10
C LEU A 74 -17.93 11.95 0.33
N GLY A 75 -17.98 11.89 -1.00
CA GLY A 75 -18.27 13.01 -1.88
C GLY A 75 -17.09 13.97 -2.03
N ILE A 76 -15.89 13.58 -1.59
CA ILE A 76 -14.64 14.31 -1.83
C ILE A 76 -13.97 13.65 -3.02
N TYR A 77 -13.64 14.44 -4.04
CA TYR A 77 -13.05 13.94 -5.28
C TYR A 77 -11.76 14.68 -5.61
N LEU A 78 -10.81 13.94 -6.18
CA LEU A 78 -9.61 14.49 -6.80
C LEU A 78 -9.76 14.31 -8.32
N GLY A 79 -10.21 15.39 -8.98
CA GLY A 79 -10.77 15.28 -10.34
C GLY A 79 -12.10 14.53 -10.31
N VAL A 80 -12.21 13.42 -11.03
CA VAL A 80 -13.39 12.53 -11.03
C VAL A 80 -13.24 11.29 -10.13
N VAL A 81 -12.10 11.14 -9.45
CA VAL A 81 -11.80 9.95 -8.62
C VAL A 81 -12.14 10.23 -7.16
N PRO A 82 -12.91 9.37 -6.47
CA PRO A 82 -13.17 9.52 -5.04
C PRO A 82 -11.88 9.50 -4.21
N LEU A 83 -11.82 10.30 -3.14
CA LEU A 83 -10.66 10.37 -2.25
C LEU A 83 -10.29 8.99 -1.69
N GLU A 84 -11.28 8.18 -1.36
CA GLU A 84 -11.09 6.85 -0.79
C GLU A 84 -10.36 5.90 -1.75
N GLU A 85 -10.56 6.06 -3.05
CA GLU A 85 -9.87 5.28 -4.09
C GLU A 85 -8.42 5.72 -4.22
N VAL A 86 -8.16 7.03 -4.15
CA VAL A 86 -6.78 7.55 -4.09
C VAL A 86 -6.06 7.00 -2.86
N ILE A 87 -6.72 6.99 -1.70
CA ILE A 87 -6.18 6.40 -0.47
C ILE A 87 -5.97 4.89 -0.65
N PHE A 88 -6.91 4.18 -1.28
CA PHE A 88 -6.80 2.75 -1.56
C PHE A 88 -5.55 2.44 -2.39
N PHE A 89 -5.33 3.15 -3.51
CA PHE A 89 -4.14 2.94 -4.36
C PHE A 89 -2.84 3.21 -3.60
N LEU A 90 -2.79 4.26 -2.78
CA LEU A 90 -1.60 4.58 -1.98
C LEU A 90 -1.34 3.52 -0.90
N VAL A 91 -2.37 3.16 -0.13
CA VAL A 91 -2.28 2.20 0.97
C VAL A 91 -1.87 0.82 0.45
N THR A 92 -2.49 0.36 -0.63
CA THR A 92 -2.16 -0.94 -1.24
C THR A 92 -0.78 -0.94 -1.88
N SER A 93 -0.37 0.15 -2.54
CA SER A 93 1.00 0.27 -3.07
C SER A 93 2.05 0.24 -1.96
N VAL A 94 1.78 0.88 -0.81
CA VAL A 94 2.65 0.81 0.38
C VAL A 94 2.71 -0.60 0.94
N LEU A 95 1.57 -1.29 1.10
CA LEU A 95 1.51 -2.69 1.55
C LEU A 95 2.37 -3.62 0.68
N VAL A 96 2.26 -3.48 -0.64
CA VAL A 96 3.04 -4.27 -1.61
C VAL A 96 4.53 -3.96 -1.49
N SER A 97 4.90 -2.68 -1.44
CA SER A 97 6.30 -2.27 -1.39
C SER A 97 6.99 -2.68 -0.09
N LEU A 98 6.32 -2.53 1.06
CA LEU A 98 6.80 -3.04 2.35
C LEU A 98 6.89 -4.57 2.36
N GLY A 99 5.91 -5.26 1.76
CA GLY A 99 5.91 -6.72 1.62
C GLY A 99 7.11 -7.21 0.81
N LEU A 100 7.43 -6.55 -0.30
CA LEU A 100 8.57 -6.87 -1.14
C LEU A 100 9.90 -6.67 -0.39
N ALA A 101 10.01 -5.60 0.40
CA ALA A 101 11.18 -5.36 1.25
C ALA A 101 11.42 -6.51 2.24
N LEU A 102 10.37 -6.90 2.96
CA LEU A 102 10.43 -8.00 3.93
C LEU A 102 10.70 -9.35 3.25
N PHE A 103 10.11 -9.60 2.09
CA PHE A 103 10.37 -10.80 1.31
C PHE A 103 11.84 -10.90 0.90
N THR A 104 12.41 -9.79 0.44
CA THR A 104 13.83 -9.73 0.08
C THR A 104 14.71 -10.01 1.31
N GLY A 105 14.42 -9.40 2.45
CA GLY A 105 15.12 -9.67 3.71
C GLY A 105 15.01 -11.12 4.18
N LEU A 106 13.85 -11.76 3.98
CA LEU A 106 13.65 -13.19 4.26
C LEU A 106 14.55 -14.06 3.37
N VAL A 107 14.58 -13.79 2.07
CA VAL A 107 15.42 -14.53 1.11
C VAL A 107 16.90 -14.42 1.49
N GLU A 108 17.37 -13.21 1.83
CA GLU A 108 18.74 -12.99 2.32
C GLU A 108 19.04 -13.78 3.60
N LEU A 109 18.11 -13.81 4.55
CA LEU A 109 18.27 -14.57 5.79
C LEU A 109 18.37 -16.08 5.53
N LEU A 110 17.54 -16.60 4.63
CA LEU A 110 17.56 -18.02 4.26
C LEU A 110 18.85 -18.40 3.53
N ALA A 111 19.37 -17.53 2.65
CA ALA A 111 20.64 -17.74 1.97
C ALA A 111 21.80 -17.84 2.98
N LYS A 112 21.91 -16.88 3.90
CA LYS A 112 22.94 -16.90 4.97
C LYS A 112 22.86 -18.15 5.85
N ARG A 113 21.64 -18.60 6.17
CA ARG A 113 21.44 -19.83 6.96
C ARG A 113 21.86 -21.09 6.20
N ARG A 114 21.72 -21.12 4.87
CA ARG A 114 22.18 -22.24 4.04
C ARG A 114 23.70 -22.30 3.98
N GLU A 115 24.35 -21.15 3.76
CA GLU A 115 25.82 -21.04 3.75
C GLU A 115 26.43 -21.48 5.09
N ALA A 116 25.87 -21.04 6.22
CA ALA A 116 26.35 -21.43 7.55
C ALA A 116 26.18 -22.93 7.88
N ARG A 117 25.40 -23.67 7.08
CA ARG A 117 25.20 -25.12 7.23
C ARG A 117 25.98 -25.94 6.20
N ALA A 118 26.68 -25.30 5.26
CA ALA A 118 27.52 -26.00 4.31
C ALA A 118 28.74 -26.61 5.06
N PRO A 119 29.08 -27.89 4.80
CA PRO A 119 30.18 -28.59 5.46
C PRO A 119 31.57 -28.06 5.05
#